data_AF-A0A2P4WVV5-F1
#
_entry.id   AF-A0A2P4WVV5-F1
#
_cell.length_a   1.000
_cell.length_b   1.000
_cell.length_c   1.000
_cell.angle_alpha   90.00
_cell.angle_beta   90.00
_cell.angle_gamma   90.00
#
_symmetry.space_group_name_H-M   'P 1'
#
loop_
_entity.id
_entity.type
_entity.pdbx_description
1 polymer ?
#
loop_
_entity_poly.entity_id
_entity_poly.type
_entity_poly.pdbx_seq_one_letter_code
_entity_poly.pdbx_strand_id
1 'polypeptide(L)'
;MYTAIEQISVACFMLIGNILQASVFGSVAVLISSFDEDEAAYNKKIISTSERCRFLGIPDDLKKRIRGYYENLWRETKSVSSDADAFINELSPALICEVKFQLYRDMLKQIPFLSAKTLAPAVIEMLILHLRTVIYMQDDVLIRKGEFGDWMGFIGSKGSVGVLDPTTDTRKIIRILRKGDYFGEMALLQRAKRSTTAVALTWVQIHVLCRNDLDSVKEQYPTQTEILEREINKYMQSKVRYK
;
A
#
# COMPACT_ATOMS: atom_id res chain seq x y z
N MET A 1 35.04 67.41 5.10
CA MET A 1 34.75 66.79 6.40
C MET A 1 33.26 66.52 6.40
N TYR A 2 32.83 65.26 6.40
CA TYR A 2 31.40 64.94 6.45
C TYR A 2 30.80 65.49 7.73
N THR A 3 29.61 66.06 7.66
CA THR A 3 28.92 66.57 8.84
C THR A 3 28.44 65.40 9.70
N ALA A 4 28.36 65.58 11.02
CA ALA A 4 27.92 64.52 11.94
C ALA A 4 26.53 63.95 11.56
N ILE A 5 25.67 64.79 10.96
CA ILE A 5 24.35 64.42 10.46
C ILE A 5 24.46 63.44 9.27
N GLU A 6 25.40 63.65 8.35
CA GLU A 6 25.65 62.74 7.23
C GLU A 6 26.18 61.39 7.70
N GLN A 7 27.03 61.38 8.73
CA GLN A 7 27.55 60.12 9.29
C GLN A 7 26.46 59.30 9.98
N ILE A 8 25.56 59.96 10.72
CA ILE A 8 24.41 59.31 11.39
C ILE A 8 23.41 58.78 10.36
N SER A 9 23.11 59.55 9.30
CA SER A 9 22.16 59.09 8.27
C SER A 9 22.68 57.87 7.52
N VAL A 10 23.96 57.85 7.15
CA VAL A 10 24.62 56.70 6.52
C VAL A 10 24.60 55.48 7.45
N ALA A 11 24.86 55.65 8.75
CA ALA A 11 24.78 54.57 9.73
C ALA A 11 23.36 53.98 9.82
N CYS A 12 22.33 54.82 9.84
CA CYS A 12 20.93 54.37 9.84
C CYS A 12 20.56 53.60 8.57
N PHE A 13 20.96 54.08 7.39
CA PHE A 13 20.71 53.38 6.12
C PHE A 13 21.44 52.03 6.06
N MET A 14 22.66 51.94 6.57
CA MET A 14 23.38 50.67 6.64
C MET A 14 22.69 49.67 7.58
N LEU A 15 22.18 50.12 8.72
CA LEU A 15 21.43 49.25 9.65
C LEU A 15 20.14 48.73 9.01
N ILE A 16 19.36 49.60 8.38
CA ILE A 16 18.13 49.21 7.68
C ILE A 16 18.45 48.26 6.53
N GLY A 17 19.49 48.55 5.74
CA GLY A 17 19.95 47.70 4.65
C GLY A 17 20.35 46.30 5.12
N ASN A 18 21.09 46.20 6.23
CA ASN A 18 21.49 44.91 6.81
C ASN A 18 20.28 44.10 7.31
N ILE A 19 19.27 44.77 7.89
CA ILE A 19 18.03 44.11 8.33
C ILE A 19 17.24 43.58 7.13
N LEU A 20 17.12 44.37 6.05
CA LEU A 20 16.46 43.95 4.81
C LEU A 20 17.20 42.78 4.14
N GLN A 21 18.54 42.81 4.12
CA GLN A 21 19.33 41.71 3.58
C GLN A 21 19.12 40.43 4.41
N ALA A 22 19.13 40.53 5.74
CA ALA A 22 18.89 39.40 6.63
C ALA A 22 17.47 38.81 6.45
N SER A 23 16.44 39.65 6.27
CA SER A 23 15.08 39.17 6.05
C SER A 23 14.92 38.46 4.72
N VAL A 24 15.53 38.97 3.64
CA VAL A 24 15.51 38.31 2.31
C VAL A 24 16.19 36.94 2.37
N PHE A 25 17.38 36.85 2.97
CA PHE A 25 18.05 35.54 3.13
C PHE A 25 17.24 34.59 4.02
N GLY A 26 16.62 35.09 5.08
CA GLY A 26 15.72 34.30 5.93
C GLY A 26 14.55 33.72 5.13
N SER A 27 13.87 34.55 4.34
CA SER A 27 12.74 34.12 3.50
C SER A 27 13.17 33.10 2.44
N VAL A 28 14.30 33.31 1.78
CA VAL A 28 14.83 32.36 0.78
C VAL A 28 15.20 31.03 1.44
N ALA A 29 15.82 31.03 2.61
CA ALA A 29 16.16 29.81 3.35
C ALA A 29 14.90 29.02 3.74
N VAL A 30 13.86 29.70 4.22
CA VAL A 30 12.57 29.06 4.54
C VAL A 30 11.94 28.45 3.28
N LEU A 31 11.90 29.18 2.17
CA LEU A 31 11.38 28.66 0.90
C LEU A 31 12.12 27.41 0.46
N ILE A 32 13.46 27.43 0.48
CA ILE A 32 14.28 26.25 0.13
C ILE A 32 13.94 25.07 1.05
N SER A 33 13.81 25.30 2.36
CA SER A 33 13.48 24.23 3.30
C SER A 33 12.07 23.66 3.13
N SER A 34 11.09 24.50 2.74
CA SER A 34 9.71 24.08 2.52
C SER A 34 9.52 23.36 1.19
N PHE A 35 10.34 23.66 0.17
CA PHE A 35 10.27 22.96 -1.13
C PHE A 35 10.74 21.51 -1.04
N ASP A 36 11.56 21.18 -0.03
CA ASP A 36 12.25 19.91 0.08
C ASP A 36 11.76 19.06 1.27
N GLU A 37 10.68 19.44 1.95
CA GLU A 37 10.23 18.80 3.20
C GLU A 37 9.96 17.30 3.02
N ASP A 38 9.27 16.95 1.94
CA ASP A 38 8.95 15.59 1.53
C ASP A 38 10.20 14.76 1.21
N GLU A 39 11.15 15.34 0.48
CA GLU A 39 12.41 14.68 0.12
C GLU A 39 13.35 14.56 1.33
N ALA A 40 13.36 15.56 2.21
CA ALA A 40 14.06 15.52 3.49
C ALA A 40 13.50 14.42 4.40
N ALA A 41 12.17 14.26 4.46
CA ALA A 41 11.52 13.18 5.21
C ALA A 41 11.89 11.81 4.63
N TYR A 42 11.87 11.66 3.31
CA TYR A 42 12.33 10.45 2.63
C TYR A 42 13.80 10.14 2.92
N ASN A 43 14.70 11.12 2.78
CA ASN A 43 16.13 10.97 3.04
C ASN A 43 16.39 10.56 4.50
N LYS A 44 15.69 11.18 5.45
CA LYS A 44 15.73 10.80 6.87
C LYS A 44 15.28 9.36 7.10
N LYS A 45 14.25 8.89 6.40
CA LYS A 45 13.81 7.48 6.49
C LYS A 45 14.84 6.51 5.93
N ILE A 46 15.47 6.82 4.80
CA ILE A 46 16.51 5.96 4.20
C ILE A 46 17.73 5.85 5.13
N ILE A 47 18.17 6.98 5.72
CA ILE A 47 19.29 7.00 6.66
C ILE A 47 18.96 6.16 7.89
N SER A 48 17.83 6.42 8.56
CA SER A 48 17.44 5.67 9.77
C SER A 48 17.26 4.16 9.50
N THR A 49 16.72 3.79 8.34
CA THR A 49 16.61 2.39 7.92
C THR A 49 17.98 1.75 7.70
N SER A 50 18.90 2.48 7.07
CA SER A 50 20.26 2.01 6.79
C SER A 50 21.06 1.80 8.08
N GLU A 51 20.95 2.73 9.03
CA GLU A 51 21.53 2.59 10.37
C GLU A 51 20.96 1.39 11.13
N ARG A 52 19.64 1.19 11.06
CA ARG A 52 18.98 0.03 11.68
C ARG A 52 19.45 -1.28 11.07
N CYS A 53 19.60 -1.34 9.75
CA CYS A 53 20.14 -2.51 9.06
C CYS A 53 21.60 -2.79 9.46
N ARG A 54 22.41 -1.74 9.64
CA ARG A 54 23.79 -1.88 10.13
C ARG A 54 23.81 -2.43 11.56
N PHE A 55 22.99 -1.87 12.44
CA PHE A 55 22.87 -2.31 13.84
C PHE A 55 22.46 -3.78 13.95
N LEU A 56 21.53 -4.23 13.10
CA LEU A 56 21.06 -5.62 13.07
C LEU A 56 22.01 -6.58 12.33
N GLY A 57 23.12 -6.09 11.76
CA GLY A 57 24.07 -6.93 11.02
C GLY A 57 23.50 -7.50 9.71
N ILE A 58 22.56 -6.80 9.07
CA ILE A 58 21.92 -7.28 7.84
C ILE A 58 22.95 -7.37 6.69
N PRO A 59 22.96 -8.44 5.88
CA PRO A 59 23.84 -8.57 4.72
C PRO A 59 23.60 -7.47 3.68
N ASP A 60 24.64 -7.09 2.93
CA ASP A 60 24.57 -5.96 2.00
C ASP A 60 23.58 -6.19 0.84
N ASP A 61 23.38 -7.43 0.41
CA ASP A 61 22.38 -7.78 -0.60
C ASP A 61 20.96 -7.49 -0.12
N LEU A 62 20.66 -7.84 1.14
CA LEU A 62 19.37 -7.56 1.75
C LEU A 62 19.20 -6.06 2.04
N LYS A 63 20.27 -5.35 2.44
CA LYS A 63 20.25 -3.88 2.57
C LYS A 63 19.89 -3.20 1.24
N LYS A 64 20.53 -3.61 0.14
CA LYS A 64 20.24 -3.08 -1.21
C LYS A 64 18.78 -3.31 -1.59
N ARG A 65 18.24 -4.51 -1.31
CA ARG A 65 16.83 -4.82 -1.56
C ARG A 65 15.88 -3.99 -0.70
N ILE A 66 16.16 -3.79 0.59
CA ILE A 66 15.37 -2.93 1.48
C ILE A 66 15.39 -1.47 1.00
N ARG A 67 16.56 -0.97 0.61
CA ARG A 67 16.69 0.38 0.05
C ARG A 67 15.88 0.53 -1.24
N GLY A 68 16.02 -0.41 -2.17
CA GLY A 68 15.25 -0.45 -3.41
C GLY A 68 13.74 -0.53 -3.16
N TYR A 69 13.31 -1.17 -2.06
CA TYR A 69 11.91 -1.17 -1.66
C TYR A 69 11.40 0.26 -1.36
N TYR A 70 12.11 1.01 -0.53
CA TYR A 70 11.73 2.38 -0.17
C TYR A 70 11.89 3.37 -1.34
N GLU A 71 12.90 3.21 -2.19
CA GLU A 71 13.08 4.01 -3.42
C GLU A 71 11.89 3.83 -4.37
N ASN A 72 11.47 2.59 -4.59
CA ASN A 72 10.30 2.29 -5.43
C ASN A 72 9.00 2.77 -4.78
N LEU A 73 8.84 2.58 -3.47
CA LEU A 73 7.69 3.10 -2.73
C LEU A 73 7.56 4.62 -2.92
N TRP A 74 8.64 5.36 -2.68
CA TRP A 74 8.68 6.82 -2.86
C TRP A 74 8.33 7.25 -4.28
N ARG A 75 8.89 6.57 -5.28
CA ARG A 75 8.61 6.87 -6.69
C ARG A 75 7.13 6.67 -7.05
N GLU A 76 6.51 5.61 -6.53
CA GLU A 76 5.16 5.22 -6.93
C GLU A 76 4.04 5.90 -6.12
N THR A 77 4.27 6.18 -4.84
CA THR A 77 3.23 6.71 -3.93
C THR A 77 3.51 8.12 -3.43
N LYS A 78 4.74 8.64 -3.62
CA LYS A 78 5.23 9.88 -2.97
C LYS A 78 5.03 9.87 -1.45
N SER A 79 4.99 8.67 -0.86
CA SER A 79 4.84 8.48 0.56
C SER A 79 6.01 7.68 1.11
N VAL A 80 6.46 8.07 2.29
CA VAL A 80 7.50 7.40 3.07
C VAL A 80 6.90 6.28 3.94
N SER A 81 5.57 6.27 4.09
CA SER A 81 4.85 5.28 4.89
C SER A 81 4.76 3.95 4.14
N SER A 82 5.13 2.86 4.82
CA SER A 82 4.86 1.50 4.35
C SER A 82 3.37 1.16 4.36
N ASP A 83 2.60 1.86 5.19
CA ASP A 83 1.14 1.78 5.17
C ASP A 83 0.63 2.75 4.10
N ALA A 84 0.26 2.19 2.95
CA ALA A 84 -0.33 2.96 1.86
C ALA A 84 -1.68 3.59 2.24
N ASP A 85 -2.33 3.08 3.28
CA ASP A 85 -3.58 3.61 3.82
C ASP A 85 -3.34 4.59 4.99
N ALA A 86 -2.08 4.97 5.30
CA ALA A 86 -1.77 5.86 6.42
C ALA A 86 -2.50 7.20 6.35
N PHE A 87 -2.53 7.84 5.17
CA PHE A 87 -3.27 9.10 5.00
C PHE A 87 -4.78 8.89 5.18
N ILE A 88 -5.30 7.71 4.83
CA ILE A 88 -6.72 7.38 5.00
C ILE A 88 -7.03 7.35 6.50
N ASN A 89 -6.14 6.79 7.32
CA ASN A 89 -6.32 6.70 8.76
C ASN A 89 -6.33 8.07 9.48
N GLU A 90 -5.91 9.16 8.83
CA GLU A 90 -5.96 10.53 9.36
C GLU A 90 -7.30 11.24 9.06
N LEU A 91 -8.13 10.66 8.18
CA LEU A 91 -9.39 11.26 7.75
C LEU A 91 -10.52 11.02 8.78
N SER A 92 -11.58 11.81 8.68
CA SER A 92 -12.80 11.54 9.45
C SER A 92 -13.43 10.20 9.03
N PRO A 93 -14.14 9.48 9.92
CA PRO A 93 -14.70 8.17 9.59
C PRO A 93 -15.57 8.14 8.32
N ALA A 94 -16.32 9.21 8.06
CA ALA A 94 -17.13 9.34 6.84
C ALA A 94 -16.26 9.41 5.57
N LEU A 95 -15.18 10.20 5.60
CA LEU A 95 -14.24 10.33 4.48
C LEU A 95 -13.45 9.03 4.26
N ILE A 96 -13.11 8.30 5.34
CA ILE A 96 -12.48 6.98 5.25
C ILE A 96 -13.36 6.03 4.44
N CYS A 97 -14.65 5.93 4.78
CA CYS A 97 -15.60 5.10 4.06
C CYS A 97 -15.64 5.49 2.58
N GLU A 98 -15.80 6.78 2.27
CA GLU A 98 -15.95 7.27 0.90
C GLU A 98 -14.69 7.01 0.05
N VAL A 99 -13.50 7.29 0.59
CA VAL A 99 -12.22 7.05 -0.09
C VAL A 99 -11.99 5.56 -0.31
N LYS A 100 -12.13 4.72 0.72
CA LYS A 100 -11.95 3.27 0.57
C LYS A 100 -12.97 2.67 -0.40
N PHE A 101 -14.22 3.14 -0.37
CA PHE A 101 -15.23 2.72 -1.33
C PHE A 101 -14.82 3.07 -2.75
N GLN A 102 -14.35 4.29 -2.98
CA GLN A 102 -13.89 4.72 -4.30
C GLN A 102 -12.69 3.90 -4.79
N LEU A 103 -11.75 3.54 -3.91
CA LEU A 103 -10.58 2.73 -4.23
C LEU A 103 -10.95 1.27 -4.57
N TYR A 104 -11.89 0.68 -3.82
CA TYR A 104 -12.16 -0.76 -3.87
C TYR A 104 -13.44 -1.17 -4.63
N ARG A 105 -14.28 -0.22 -5.06
CA ARG A 105 -15.55 -0.50 -5.76
C ARG A 105 -15.40 -1.38 -7.00
N ASP A 106 -14.36 -1.15 -7.81
CA ASP A 106 -14.20 -1.87 -9.08
C ASP A 106 -13.70 -3.30 -8.86
N MET A 107 -12.94 -3.51 -7.78
CA MET A 107 -12.51 -4.82 -7.33
C MET A 107 -13.70 -5.68 -6.91
N LEU A 108 -14.60 -5.15 -6.07
CA LEU A 108 -15.74 -5.92 -5.57
C LEU A 108 -16.66 -6.44 -6.68
N LYS A 109 -16.83 -5.65 -7.76
CA LYS A 109 -17.60 -6.07 -8.92
C LYS A 109 -17.05 -7.32 -9.61
N GLN A 110 -15.75 -7.58 -9.50
CA GLN A 110 -15.10 -8.73 -10.12
C GLN A 110 -15.24 -10.02 -9.30
N ILE A 111 -15.70 -9.93 -8.05
CA ILE A 111 -15.75 -11.06 -7.13
C ILE A 111 -17.17 -11.61 -7.09
N PRO A 112 -17.42 -12.81 -7.65
CA PRO A 112 -18.78 -13.32 -7.76
C PRO A 112 -19.48 -13.46 -6.39
N PHE A 113 -18.75 -13.90 -5.37
CA PHE A 113 -19.29 -14.14 -4.04
C PHE A 113 -19.34 -12.90 -3.13
N LEU A 114 -18.73 -11.77 -3.53
CA LEU A 114 -18.82 -10.47 -2.82
C LEU A 114 -19.63 -9.43 -3.62
N SER A 115 -20.50 -9.89 -4.51
CA SER A 115 -21.25 -9.02 -5.41
C SER A 115 -22.33 -8.21 -4.68
N ALA A 116 -22.45 -6.94 -5.05
CA ALA A 116 -23.51 -6.05 -4.57
C ALA A 116 -24.92 -6.41 -5.01
N LYS A 117 -25.07 -7.41 -5.89
CA LYS A 117 -26.39 -7.95 -6.27
C LYS A 117 -26.96 -8.89 -5.22
N THR A 118 -26.12 -9.49 -4.38
CA THR A 118 -26.50 -10.56 -3.45
C THR A 118 -26.38 -10.14 -1.99
N LEU A 119 -25.40 -9.28 -1.67
CA LEU A 119 -25.15 -8.84 -0.30
C LEU A 119 -25.71 -7.45 -0.04
N ALA A 120 -26.14 -7.22 1.20
CA ALA A 120 -26.55 -5.89 1.66
C ALA A 120 -25.38 -4.88 1.53
N PRO A 121 -25.64 -3.61 1.15
CA PRO A 121 -24.60 -2.58 1.02
C PRO A 121 -23.71 -2.42 2.27
N ALA A 122 -24.31 -2.55 3.46
CA ALA A 122 -23.58 -2.46 4.73
C ALA A 122 -22.49 -3.54 4.89
N VAL A 123 -22.73 -4.77 4.42
CA VAL A 123 -21.74 -5.86 4.47
C VAL A 123 -20.56 -5.54 3.57
N ILE A 124 -20.85 -5.00 2.38
CA ILE A 124 -19.84 -4.64 1.39
C ILE A 124 -19.00 -3.49 1.91
N GLU A 125 -19.62 -2.46 2.47
CA GLU A 125 -18.93 -1.35 3.12
C GLU A 125 -18.02 -1.85 4.24
N MET A 126 -18.51 -2.75 5.09
CA MET A 126 -17.69 -3.33 6.16
C MET A 126 -16.51 -4.14 5.63
N LEU A 127 -16.68 -4.92 4.55
CA LEU A 127 -15.56 -5.62 3.90
C LEU A 127 -14.53 -4.64 3.32
N ILE A 128 -14.99 -3.56 2.68
CA ILE A 128 -14.15 -2.50 2.12
C ILE A 128 -13.29 -1.85 3.21
N LEU A 129 -13.87 -1.59 4.37
CA LEU A 129 -13.17 -0.96 5.49
C LEU A 129 -12.03 -1.83 6.02
N HIS A 130 -12.15 -3.16 5.95
CA HIS A 130 -11.10 -4.09 6.38
C HIS A 130 -10.03 -4.37 5.33
N LEU A 131 -10.22 -3.96 4.07
CA LEU A 131 -9.19 -4.10 3.04
C LEU A 131 -7.99 -3.24 3.38
N ARG A 132 -6.81 -3.83 3.16
CA ARG A 132 -5.51 -3.20 3.36
C ARG A 132 -4.66 -3.31 2.11
N THR A 133 -3.92 -2.27 1.81
CA THR A 133 -2.96 -2.30 0.71
C THR A 133 -1.60 -2.80 1.17
N VAL A 134 -1.06 -3.81 0.48
CA VAL A 134 0.30 -4.33 0.65
C VAL A 134 1.06 -4.20 -0.66
N ILE A 135 2.33 -3.82 -0.57
CA ILE A 135 3.20 -3.63 -1.73
C ILE A 135 4.26 -4.73 -1.76
N TYR A 136 4.42 -5.35 -2.91
CA TYR A 136 5.46 -6.35 -3.17
C TYR A 136 6.41 -5.86 -4.26
N MET A 137 7.70 -6.16 -4.08
CA MET A 137 8.73 -5.92 -5.08
C MET A 137 8.77 -7.04 -6.11
N GLN A 138 9.41 -6.79 -7.25
CA GLN A 138 9.68 -7.84 -8.23
C GLN A 138 10.40 -9.02 -7.58
N ASP A 139 10.06 -10.23 -8.02
CA ASP A 139 10.55 -11.53 -7.53
C ASP A 139 10.13 -11.90 -6.10
N ASP A 140 9.35 -11.06 -5.41
CA ASP A 140 8.75 -11.43 -4.14
C ASP A 140 7.78 -12.60 -4.33
N VAL A 141 7.79 -13.53 -3.36
CA VAL A 141 6.83 -14.63 -3.32
C VAL A 141 5.68 -14.22 -2.41
N LEU A 142 4.49 -14.05 -2.99
CA LEU A 142 3.30 -13.59 -2.26
C LEU A 142 2.66 -14.73 -1.47
N ILE A 143 2.49 -15.88 -2.11
CA ILE A 143 1.96 -17.10 -1.50
C ILE A 143 2.79 -18.30 -1.97
N ARG A 144 3.03 -19.27 -1.10
CA ARG A 144 3.70 -20.52 -1.47
C ARG A 144 2.74 -21.69 -1.40
N LYS A 145 2.82 -22.58 -2.40
CA LYS A 145 2.11 -23.86 -2.39
C LYS A 145 2.40 -24.61 -1.08
N GLY A 146 1.35 -25.16 -0.48
CA GLY A 146 1.45 -25.99 0.73
C GLY A 146 1.40 -25.23 2.06
N GLU A 147 1.56 -23.90 2.06
CA GLU A 147 1.33 -23.07 3.25
C GLU A 147 -0.17 -22.94 3.55
N PHE A 148 -0.54 -22.70 4.80
CA PHE A 148 -1.92 -22.38 5.12
C PHE A 148 -2.29 -21.00 4.57
N GLY A 149 -3.45 -20.89 3.92
CA GLY A 149 -3.94 -19.61 3.41
C GLY A 149 -5.01 -19.02 4.30
N ASP A 150 -4.72 -17.84 4.83
CA ASP A 150 -5.58 -17.05 5.71
C ASP A 150 -5.94 -15.69 5.11
N TRP A 151 -5.53 -15.41 3.86
CA TRP A 151 -5.88 -14.18 3.15
C TRP A 151 -6.03 -14.41 1.65
N MET A 152 -6.83 -13.58 1.00
CA MET A 152 -6.91 -13.46 -0.46
C MET A 152 -6.45 -12.08 -0.91
N GLY A 153 -5.90 -12.02 -2.12
CA GLY A 153 -5.33 -10.79 -2.68
C GLY A 153 -6.00 -10.39 -3.98
N PHE A 154 -6.15 -9.08 -4.17
CA PHE A 154 -6.59 -8.45 -5.41
C PHE A 154 -5.45 -7.67 -6.01
N ILE A 155 -5.25 -7.82 -7.32
CA ILE A 155 -4.24 -7.04 -8.02
C ILE A 155 -4.76 -5.61 -8.18
N GLY A 156 -4.05 -4.68 -7.56
CA GLY A 156 -4.34 -3.25 -7.61
C GLY A 156 -4.09 -2.65 -8.97
N SER A 157 -4.02 -1.31 -9.00
CA SER A 157 -3.93 -0.55 -10.25
C SER A 157 -2.64 -0.81 -11.05
N LYS A 158 -1.55 -1.19 -10.37
CA LYS A 158 -0.21 -1.36 -10.93
C LYS A 158 0.35 -2.74 -10.61
N GLY A 159 1.05 -3.30 -11.59
CA GLY A 159 1.85 -4.50 -11.45
C GLY A 159 1.22 -5.77 -12.01
N SER A 160 1.97 -6.87 -11.92
CA SER A 160 1.52 -8.19 -12.36
C SER A 160 2.10 -9.30 -11.51
N VAL A 161 1.33 -10.38 -11.38
CA VAL A 161 1.68 -11.56 -10.56
C VAL A 161 1.66 -12.80 -11.44
N GLY A 162 2.72 -13.59 -11.39
CA GLY A 162 2.82 -14.89 -12.04
C GLY A 162 2.37 -15.99 -11.09
N VAL A 163 1.47 -16.85 -11.57
CA VAL A 163 1.09 -18.09 -10.89
C VAL A 163 1.94 -19.21 -11.45
N LEU A 164 2.64 -19.94 -10.58
CA LEU A 164 3.52 -21.03 -10.97
C LEU A 164 2.76 -22.34 -11.16
N ASP A 165 3.29 -23.20 -12.02
CA ASP A 165 2.79 -24.56 -12.19
C ASP A 165 2.99 -25.34 -10.88
N PRO A 166 1.93 -25.85 -10.23
CA PRO A 166 2.08 -26.62 -9.01
C PRO A 166 2.64 -28.04 -9.27
N THR A 167 2.69 -28.51 -10.51
CA THR A 167 3.08 -29.90 -10.84
C THR A 167 4.57 -30.06 -11.12
N THR A 168 5.28 -28.96 -11.37
CA THR A 168 6.71 -28.97 -11.71
C THR A 168 7.52 -28.23 -10.66
N ASP A 169 8.72 -28.71 -10.36
CA ASP A 169 9.69 -27.95 -9.54
C ASP A 169 10.32 -26.78 -10.30
N THR A 170 10.09 -26.68 -11.60
CA THR A 170 10.51 -25.52 -12.41
C THR A 170 9.64 -24.30 -12.10
N ARG A 171 10.23 -23.09 -12.07
CA ARG A 171 9.49 -21.80 -11.93
C ARG A 171 8.70 -21.44 -13.20
N LYS A 172 7.97 -22.39 -13.77
CA LYS A 172 7.16 -22.17 -14.98
C LYS A 172 5.90 -21.40 -14.61
N ILE A 173 5.70 -20.24 -15.23
CA ILE A 173 4.49 -19.42 -15.06
C ILE A 173 3.39 -20.00 -15.96
N ILE A 174 2.25 -20.36 -15.36
CA ILE A 174 1.07 -20.89 -16.07
C ILE A 174 -0.01 -19.84 -16.29
N ARG A 175 0.00 -18.77 -15.50
CA ARG A 175 -0.96 -17.66 -15.61
C ARG A 175 -0.33 -16.37 -15.11
N ILE A 176 -0.64 -15.27 -15.78
CA ILE A 176 -0.29 -13.92 -15.33
C ILE A 176 -1.58 -13.21 -14.92
N LEU A 177 -1.57 -12.67 -13.70
CA LEU A 177 -2.65 -11.89 -13.11
C LEU A 177 -2.31 -10.40 -13.21
N ARG A 178 -3.31 -9.59 -13.57
CA ARG A 178 -3.20 -8.14 -13.75
C ARG A 178 -4.32 -7.42 -13.00
N LYS A 179 -4.35 -6.08 -13.08
CA LYS A 179 -5.39 -5.25 -12.47
C LYS A 179 -6.78 -5.85 -12.61
N GLY A 180 -7.47 -6.04 -11.49
CA GLY A 180 -8.83 -6.61 -11.43
C GLY A 180 -8.88 -8.12 -11.25
N ASP A 181 -7.78 -8.84 -11.47
CA ASP A 181 -7.67 -10.24 -11.06
C ASP A 181 -7.50 -10.38 -9.55
N TYR A 182 -7.77 -11.58 -9.05
CA TYR A 182 -7.58 -11.96 -7.65
C TYR A 182 -7.03 -13.38 -7.54
N PHE A 183 -6.50 -13.71 -6.36
CA PHE A 183 -5.92 -15.01 -6.08
C PHE A 183 -5.93 -15.35 -4.59
N GLY A 184 -5.70 -16.62 -4.29
CA GLY A 184 -5.60 -17.12 -2.91
C GLY A 184 -6.93 -17.34 -2.21
N GLU A 185 -8.04 -17.11 -2.93
CA GLU A 185 -9.41 -17.21 -2.45
C GLU A 185 -9.79 -18.64 -2.07
N MET A 186 -9.28 -19.66 -2.78
CA MET A 186 -9.58 -21.06 -2.45
C MET A 186 -9.11 -21.43 -1.04
N ALA A 187 -7.88 -21.05 -0.69
CA ALA A 187 -7.32 -21.34 0.62
C ALA A 187 -8.05 -20.57 1.73
N LEU A 188 -8.41 -19.31 1.44
CA LEU A 188 -9.26 -18.51 2.32
C LEU A 188 -10.62 -19.19 2.55
N LEU A 189 -11.35 -19.54 1.50
CA LEU A 189 -12.73 -20.04 1.62
C LEU A 189 -12.79 -21.47 2.18
N GLN A 190 -11.84 -22.35 1.84
CA GLN A 190 -11.85 -23.76 2.27
C GLN A 190 -11.12 -24.05 3.59
N ARG A 191 -10.48 -23.04 4.21
CA ARG A 191 -9.55 -23.28 5.34
C ARG A 191 -8.47 -24.31 4.99
N ALA A 192 -7.93 -24.19 3.78
CA ALA A 192 -7.02 -25.18 3.19
C ALA A 192 -5.61 -24.62 2.94
N LYS A 193 -4.70 -25.51 2.55
CA LYS A 193 -3.37 -25.13 2.07
C LYS A 193 -3.46 -24.46 0.69
N ARG A 194 -2.54 -23.53 0.42
CA ARG A 194 -2.36 -22.88 -0.88
C ARG A 194 -2.10 -23.94 -1.95
N SER A 195 -2.87 -23.88 -3.03
CA SER A 195 -2.79 -24.82 -4.16
C SER A 195 -1.62 -24.57 -5.10
N THR A 196 -1.10 -23.33 -5.13
CA THR A 196 -0.05 -22.88 -6.03
C THR A 196 0.80 -21.79 -5.36
N THR A 197 1.96 -21.53 -5.95
CA THR A 197 2.84 -20.42 -5.60
C THR A 197 2.58 -19.24 -6.53
N ALA A 198 2.49 -18.03 -5.98
CA ALA A 198 2.35 -16.80 -6.76
C ALA A 198 3.53 -15.86 -6.48
N VAL A 199 4.09 -15.29 -7.54
CA VAL A 199 5.29 -14.44 -7.49
C VAL A 199 5.03 -13.11 -8.18
N ALA A 200 5.57 -12.02 -7.63
CA ALA A 200 5.51 -10.71 -8.24
C ALA A 200 6.43 -10.66 -9.46
N LEU A 201 5.90 -10.36 -10.65
CA LEU A 201 6.71 -10.20 -11.86
C LEU A 201 7.27 -8.77 -11.98
N THR A 202 6.63 -7.83 -11.30
CA THR A 202 6.99 -6.41 -11.23
C THR A 202 6.71 -5.92 -9.82
N TRP A 203 7.01 -4.64 -9.55
CA TRP A 203 6.38 -3.95 -8.43
C TRP A 203 4.85 -4.08 -8.54
N VAL A 204 4.19 -4.50 -7.47
CA VAL A 204 2.74 -4.76 -7.48
C VAL A 204 2.08 -4.31 -6.19
N GLN A 205 0.95 -3.64 -6.36
CA GLN A 205 0.04 -3.29 -5.29
C GLN A 205 -1.01 -4.41 -5.15
N ILE A 206 -1.16 -4.94 -3.93
CA ILE A 206 -2.12 -5.99 -3.62
C ILE A 206 -3.06 -5.49 -2.53
N HIS A 207 -4.37 -5.56 -2.78
CA HIS A 207 -5.35 -5.32 -1.73
C HIS A 207 -5.68 -6.65 -1.07
N VAL A 208 -5.53 -6.71 0.24
CA VAL A 208 -5.59 -7.95 1.03
C VAL A 208 -6.86 -7.95 1.86
N LEU A 209 -7.60 -9.06 1.80
CA LEU A 209 -8.67 -9.40 2.74
C LEU A 209 -8.25 -10.63 3.53
N CYS A 210 -8.15 -10.48 4.86
CA CYS A 210 -7.80 -11.58 5.75
C CYS A 210 -9.04 -12.34 6.23
N ARG A 211 -8.82 -13.58 6.66
CA ARG A 211 -9.82 -14.47 7.22
C ARG A 211 -10.47 -13.87 8.45
N ASN A 212 -9.68 -13.32 9.35
CA ASN A 212 -10.19 -12.75 10.59
C ASN A 212 -11.18 -11.62 10.30
N ASP A 213 -10.89 -10.80 9.29
CA ASP A 213 -11.77 -9.71 8.88
C ASP A 213 -13.07 -10.24 8.25
N LEU A 214 -12.96 -11.26 7.38
CA LEU A 214 -14.13 -11.91 6.78
C LEU A 214 -15.01 -12.60 7.84
N ASP A 215 -14.40 -13.31 8.79
CA ASP A 215 -15.10 -13.99 9.88
C ASP A 215 -15.76 -12.95 10.82
N SER A 216 -15.09 -11.83 11.11
CA SER A 216 -15.67 -10.72 11.89
C SER A 216 -16.93 -10.14 11.22
N VAL A 217 -16.91 -9.97 9.90
CA VAL A 217 -18.08 -9.51 9.15
C VAL A 217 -19.22 -10.53 9.21
N LYS A 218 -18.93 -11.83 9.16
CA LYS A 218 -19.95 -12.88 9.29
C LYS A 218 -20.62 -12.90 10.66
N GLU A 219 -19.85 -12.65 11.72
CA GLU A 219 -20.36 -12.57 13.08
C GLU A 219 -21.26 -11.36 13.29
N GLN A 220 -20.91 -10.22 12.67
CA GLN A 220 -21.70 -8.98 12.76
C GLN A 220 -22.98 -9.01 11.92
N TYR A 221 -23.00 -9.75 10.81
CA TYR A 221 -24.13 -9.82 9.88
C TYR A 221 -24.62 -11.25 9.65
N PRO A 222 -25.14 -11.95 10.68
CA PRO A 222 -25.49 -13.36 10.60
C PRO A 222 -26.54 -13.67 9.53
N THR A 223 -27.50 -12.77 9.30
CA THR A 223 -28.54 -12.93 8.25
C THR A 223 -27.97 -12.90 6.83
N GLN A 224 -26.84 -12.22 6.63
CA GLN A 224 -26.14 -12.14 5.35
C GLN A 224 -25.11 -13.26 5.18
N THR A 225 -24.64 -13.85 6.28
CA THR A 225 -23.71 -14.98 6.29
C THR A 225 -24.26 -16.17 5.52
N GLU A 226 -25.56 -16.52 5.68
CA GLU A 226 -26.16 -17.62 4.92
C GLU A 226 -26.14 -17.39 3.41
N ILE A 227 -26.38 -16.15 2.97
CA ILE A 227 -26.34 -15.77 1.55
C ILE A 227 -24.90 -15.83 1.04
N LEU A 228 -23.96 -15.26 1.81
CA LEU A 228 -22.54 -15.27 1.49
C LEU A 228 -22.02 -16.70 1.35
N GLU A 229 -22.34 -17.59 2.29
CA GLU A 229 -21.94 -19.00 2.26
C GLU A 229 -22.56 -19.75 1.09
N ARG A 230 -23.81 -19.47 0.74
CA ARG A 230 -24.45 -20.03 -0.45
C ARG A 230 -23.74 -19.61 -1.73
N GLU A 231 -23.40 -18.33 -1.87
CA GLU A 231 -22.67 -17.84 -3.05
C GLU A 231 -21.22 -18.35 -3.09
N ILE A 232 -20.55 -18.45 -1.95
CA ILE A 232 -19.25 -19.12 -1.82
C ILE A 232 -19.38 -20.57 -2.31
N ASN A 233 -20.34 -21.35 -1.83
CA ASN A 233 -20.52 -22.75 -2.22
C ASN A 233 -20.77 -22.91 -3.73
N LYS A 234 -21.62 -22.07 -4.33
CA LYS A 234 -21.82 -22.03 -5.79
C LYS A 234 -20.52 -21.72 -6.53
N TYR A 235 -19.78 -20.72 -6.05
CA TYR A 235 -18.48 -20.34 -6.62
C TYR A 235 -17.47 -21.49 -6.55
N MET A 236 -17.36 -22.16 -5.41
CA MET A 236 -16.48 -23.31 -5.21
C MET A 236 -16.81 -24.46 -6.17
N GLN A 237 -18.09 -24.80 -6.30
CA GLN A 237 -18.56 -25.84 -7.24
C GLN A 237 -18.20 -25.50 -8.69
N SER A 238 -18.34 -24.22 -9.08
CA SER A 238 -17.96 -23.78 -10.42
C SER A 238 -16.46 -23.98 -10.67
N LYS A 239 -15.60 -23.74 -9.68
CA LYS A 239 -14.14 -23.84 -9.81
C LYS A 239 -13.61 -25.27 -9.76
N VAL A 240 -14.23 -26.15 -8.99
CA VAL A 240 -13.88 -27.59 -8.94
C VAL A 240 -14.10 -28.25 -10.29
N ARG A 241 -15.09 -27.78 -11.07
CA ARG A 241 -15.42 -28.34 -12.39
C ARG A 241 -14.41 -27.95 -13.51
N TYR A 242 -13.53 -26.98 -13.27
CA TYR A 242 -12.50 -26.52 -14.22
C TYR A 242 -11.08 -27.01 -13.86
N LYS A 243 -10.94 -27.90 -12.87
CA LYS A 243 -9.67 -28.57 -12.56
C LYS A 243 -9.56 -29.91 -13.27
#